data_AF-D3B577-F1
#
_entry.id   AF-D3B577-F1
#
_cell.length_a   1.000
_cell.length_b   1.000
_cell.length_c   1.000
_cell.angle_alpha   90.00
_cell.angle_beta   90.00
_cell.angle_gamma   90.00
#
_symmetry.space_group_name_H-M   'P 1'
#
loop_
_entity.id
_entity.type
_entity.pdbx_description
1 polymer ?
#
loop_
_entity_poly.entity_id
_entity_poly.type
_entity_poly.pdbx_seq_one_letter_code
_entity_poly.pdbx_strand_id
1 'polypeptide(L)'
;MGDDFNRPIERGTLPDTLTLLDLGLKFNQVLEPHSLPSSIQVLKLGLDYNRPILPNVIPSGVKGFKLSDYFDQSIQVGTLPSTITHFYFGDNAGSLPQNLKHLVFGSHFDQPIANVIPDSTTHITFGYYFNRHLYPYDIPESVLSITFSHNFNQSLPLNTIPSKVTEIKFGSNFNQVLIPNSLPNTLESLCFGELFNQQLHAGQLPNSITSLTFGSNFDQTLHPSVLPASLKTLVFGNNFNSPLKKGSLPMGLVQLSFGTNFNQPIRQGVLPESLERILFGDGFNQKIDGILPESLTQLSFGFDFNQPIARLPNKLVSISFGGSFIKTIPSGVLCPSITSLIVSPQFFDFNPLESLPITVTNILVSLQIDYVNIRRFSANETLALTSRFIGGFVNTSKLKRLLLQEEDSNNPYEYFDNSNTNYDCDDY
;
A
#
# COMPACT_ATOMS: atom_id res chain seq x y z
N MET A 1 -18.23 -8.83 -20.41
CA MET A 1 -19.41 -9.53 -20.94
C MET A 1 -20.36 -10.03 -19.84
N GLY A 2 -20.05 -9.83 -18.54
CA GLY A 2 -20.80 -10.42 -17.42
C GLY A 2 -20.27 -11.82 -17.09
N ASP A 3 -20.30 -12.22 -15.83
CA ASP A 3 -19.58 -13.41 -15.35
C ASP A 3 -20.13 -14.73 -15.90
N ASP A 4 -21.42 -14.76 -16.28
CA ASP A 4 -22.09 -15.93 -16.84
C ASP A 4 -22.00 -16.03 -18.38
N PHE A 5 -21.33 -15.10 -19.05
CA PHE A 5 -21.25 -15.11 -20.50
C PHE A 5 -20.43 -16.29 -21.00
N ASN A 6 -21.07 -17.16 -21.80
CA ASN A 6 -20.42 -18.32 -22.41
C ASN A 6 -21.03 -18.67 -23.77
N ARG A 7 -21.22 -17.66 -24.63
CA ARG A 7 -21.72 -17.82 -26.01
C ARG A 7 -20.59 -17.59 -27.02
N PRO A 8 -20.60 -18.25 -28.19
CA PRO A 8 -19.61 -18.00 -29.24
C PRO A 8 -19.60 -16.53 -29.65
N ILE A 9 -18.42 -16.01 -29.98
CA ILE A 9 -18.26 -14.65 -30.50
C ILE A 9 -18.10 -14.77 -32.01
N GLU A 10 -19.13 -14.35 -32.73
CA GLU A 10 -19.10 -14.34 -34.19
C GLU A 10 -18.50 -13.03 -34.71
N ARG A 11 -17.90 -13.08 -35.89
CA ARG A 11 -17.30 -11.91 -36.54
C ARG A 11 -18.35 -10.80 -36.71
N GLY A 12 -18.01 -9.58 -36.30
CA GLY A 12 -18.88 -8.40 -36.41
C GLY A 12 -19.93 -8.26 -35.30
N THR A 13 -19.96 -9.16 -34.31
CA THR A 13 -20.85 -9.04 -33.14
C THR A 13 -20.36 -8.02 -32.12
N LEU A 14 -19.06 -7.79 -32.06
CA LEU A 14 -18.43 -6.81 -31.19
C LEU A 14 -18.23 -5.49 -31.93
N PRO A 15 -18.44 -4.32 -31.28
CA PRO A 15 -18.16 -3.03 -31.89
C PRO A 15 -16.67 -2.86 -32.25
N ASP A 16 -16.39 -2.33 -33.44
CA ASP A 16 -15.01 -2.05 -33.89
C ASP A 16 -14.32 -0.94 -33.09
N THR A 17 -15.03 -0.26 -32.18
CA THR A 17 -14.48 0.75 -31.27
C THR A 17 -14.04 0.17 -29.91
N LEU A 18 -14.25 -1.13 -29.68
CA LEU A 18 -13.99 -1.76 -28.39
C LEU A 18 -12.49 -1.88 -28.08
N THR A 19 -12.03 -1.21 -27.02
CA THR A 19 -10.60 -1.22 -26.62
C THR A 19 -10.28 -2.19 -25.48
N LEU A 20 -11.26 -2.51 -24.63
CA LEU A 20 -11.14 -3.49 -23.55
C LEU A 20 -12.21 -4.55 -23.73
N LEU A 21 -11.80 -5.81 -23.79
CA LEU A 21 -12.70 -6.95 -23.78
C LEU A 21 -12.38 -7.85 -22.59
N ASP A 22 -13.32 -7.90 -21.65
CA ASP A 22 -13.34 -8.85 -20.55
C ASP A 22 -14.48 -9.84 -20.79
N LEU A 23 -14.13 -11.13 -20.94
CA LEU A 23 -15.07 -12.18 -21.28
C LEU A 23 -15.83 -12.74 -20.07
N GLY A 24 -15.53 -12.28 -18.85
CA GLY A 24 -16.17 -12.75 -17.62
C GLY A 24 -15.72 -14.14 -17.20
N LEU A 25 -16.18 -14.62 -16.04
CA LEU A 25 -15.64 -15.85 -15.43
C LEU A 25 -15.89 -17.12 -16.25
N LYS A 26 -17.11 -17.33 -16.78
CA LYS A 26 -17.52 -18.62 -17.37
C LYS A 26 -17.24 -18.80 -18.86
N PHE A 27 -16.61 -17.83 -19.51
CA PHE A 27 -16.38 -17.93 -20.95
C PHE A 27 -15.38 -19.03 -21.29
N ASN A 28 -15.80 -20.06 -22.03
CA ASN A 28 -14.96 -21.18 -22.44
C ASN A 28 -15.30 -21.70 -23.85
N GLN A 29 -15.62 -20.76 -24.76
CA GLN A 29 -15.86 -21.06 -26.17
C GLN A 29 -14.57 -20.89 -26.99
N VAL A 30 -14.47 -21.61 -28.12
CA VAL A 30 -13.37 -21.42 -29.07
C VAL A 30 -13.47 -20.02 -29.66
N LEU A 31 -12.33 -19.33 -29.72
CA LEU A 31 -12.22 -18.03 -30.38
C LEU A 31 -11.68 -18.26 -31.79
N GLU A 32 -12.49 -17.91 -32.79
CA GLU A 32 -12.13 -18.08 -34.19
C GLU A 32 -11.22 -16.92 -34.67
N PRO A 33 -10.31 -17.14 -35.62
CA PRO A 33 -9.52 -16.08 -36.24
C PRO A 33 -10.43 -14.95 -36.76
N HIS A 34 -10.05 -13.71 -36.49
CA HIS A 34 -10.81 -12.50 -36.85
C HIS A 34 -12.20 -12.35 -36.22
N SER A 35 -12.55 -13.14 -35.21
CA SER A 35 -13.78 -12.93 -34.40
C SER A 35 -13.69 -11.68 -33.51
N LEU A 36 -12.49 -11.32 -33.09
CA LEU A 36 -12.21 -10.19 -32.20
C LEU A 36 -11.84 -8.92 -33.00
N PRO A 37 -12.41 -7.75 -32.68
CA PRO A 37 -12.04 -6.47 -33.29
C PRO A 37 -10.56 -6.13 -33.14
N SER A 38 -9.99 -5.53 -34.18
CA SER A 38 -8.56 -5.14 -34.20
C SER A 38 -8.22 -3.97 -33.26
N SER A 39 -9.23 -3.23 -32.80
CA SER A 39 -9.10 -2.10 -31.88
C SER A 39 -8.82 -2.51 -30.43
N ILE A 40 -9.02 -3.78 -30.06
CA ILE A 40 -8.79 -4.27 -28.71
C ILE A 40 -7.33 -4.07 -28.31
N GLN A 41 -7.14 -3.38 -27.20
CA GLN A 41 -5.85 -3.14 -26.56
C GLN A 41 -5.64 -4.03 -25.34
N VAL A 42 -6.71 -4.36 -24.61
CA VAL A 42 -6.69 -5.23 -23.42
C VAL A 42 -7.71 -6.35 -23.60
N LEU A 43 -7.22 -7.59 -23.52
CA LEU A 43 -8.04 -8.79 -23.61
C LEU A 43 -7.85 -9.63 -22.36
N LYS A 44 -8.96 -9.96 -21.69
CA LYS A 44 -8.99 -10.88 -20.55
C LYS A 44 -9.83 -12.09 -20.94
N LEU A 45 -9.18 -13.25 -21.04
CA LEU A 45 -9.89 -14.51 -21.19
C LEU A 45 -10.45 -14.91 -19.83
N GLY A 46 -11.67 -15.43 -19.84
CA GLY A 46 -12.40 -15.77 -18.63
C GLY A 46 -11.68 -16.77 -17.75
N LEU A 47 -12.11 -16.85 -16.48
CA LEU A 47 -11.55 -17.78 -15.50
C LEU A 47 -11.59 -19.22 -16.02
N ASP A 48 -12.71 -19.65 -16.60
CA ASP A 48 -12.94 -21.00 -17.10
C ASP A 48 -12.35 -21.26 -18.50
N TYR A 49 -11.73 -20.27 -19.14
CA TYR A 49 -11.23 -20.42 -20.50
C TYR A 49 -10.06 -21.41 -20.55
N ASN A 50 -10.28 -22.55 -21.20
CA ASN A 50 -9.26 -23.59 -21.36
C ASN A 50 -9.34 -24.19 -22.77
N ARG A 51 -9.43 -23.32 -23.79
CA ARG A 51 -9.40 -23.72 -25.21
C ARG A 51 -8.06 -23.36 -25.85
N PRO A 52 -7.57 -24.14 -26.84
CA PRO A 52 -6.35 -23.78 -27.55
C PRO A 52 -6.45 -22.40 -28.20
N ILE A 53 -5.43 -21.58 -28.02
CA ILE A 53 -5.32 -20.29 -28.70
C ILE A 53 -4.70 -20.55 -30.06
N LEU A 54 -5.49 -20.36 -31.12
CA LEU A 54 -5.03 -20.54 -32.50
C LEU A 54 -4.27 -19.30 -32.99
N PRO A 55 -3.36 -19.44 -33.98
CA PRO A 55 -2.70 -18.30 -34.60
C PRO A 55 -3.71 -17.27 -35.14
N ASN A 56 -3.38 -15.97 -35.03
CA ASN A 56 -4.19 -14.84 -35.49
C ASN A 56 -5.54 -14.63 -34.79
N VAL A 57 -5.83 -15.36 -33.70
CA VAL A 57 -7.02 -15.14 -32.86
C VAL A 57 -6.88 -13.86 -32.03
N ILE A 58 -5.72 -13.68 -31.40
CA ILE A 58 -5.43 -12.49 -30.60
C ILE A 58 -5.05 -11.36 -31.55
N PRO A 59 -5.80 -10.24 -31.57
CA PRO A 59 -5.50 -9.14 -32.48
C PRO A 59 -4.11 -8.54 -32.25
N SER A 60 -3.44 -8.12 -33.32
CA SER A 60 -2.11 -7.48 -33.25
C SER A 60 -2.11 -6.12 -32.55
N GLY A 61 -3.27 -5.54 -32.24
CA GLY A 61 -3.39 -4.33 -31.42
C GLY A 61 -3.27 -4.60 -29.91
N VAL A 62 -3.37 -5.85 -29.47
CA VAL A 62 -3.40 -6.20 -28.04
C VAL A 62 -2.03 -5.93 -27.41
N LYS A 63 -2.06 -5.18 -26.31
CA LYS A 63 -0.91 -4.84 -25.47
C LYS A 63 -0.98 -5.52 -24.11
N GLY A 64 -2.19 -5.63 -23.56
CA GLY A 64 -2.47 -6.33 -22.30
C GLY A 64 -3.24 -7.60 -22.56
N PHE A 65 -2.71 -8.74 -22.11
CA PHE A 65 -3.36 -10.03 -22.28
C PHE A 65 -3.35 -10.80 -20.97
N LYS A 66 -4.53 -11.22 -20.50
CA LYS A 66 -4.70 -11.99 -19.27
C LYS A 66 -5.34 -13.34 -19.58
N LEU A 67 -4.62 -14.39 -19.24
CA LEU A 67 -5.15 -15.76 -19.13
C LEU A 67 -5.60 -16.03 -17.70
N SER A 68 -6.37 -17.09 -17.50
CA SER A 68 -6.69 -17.57 -16.17
C SER A 68 -5.64 -18.56 -15.67
N ASP A 69 -5.63 -18.79 -14.37
CA ASP A 69 -4.80 -19.82 -13.73
C ASP A 69 -5.16 -21.24 -14.21
N TYR A 70 -6.44 -21.45 -14.56
CA TYR A 70 -6.96 -22.71 -15.08
C TYR A 70 -6.62 -22.98 -16.56
N PHE A 71 -5.96 -22.04 -17.24
CA PHE A 71 -5.53 -22.25 -18.61
C PHE A 71 -4.38 -23.25 -18.67
N ASP A 72 -4.66 -24.43 -19.24
CA ASP A 72 -3.75 -25.59 -19.31
C ASP A 72 -3.53 -26.03 -20.77
N GLN A 73 -3.47 -25.09 -21.69
CA GLN A 73 -3.17 -25.39 -23.09
C GLN A 73 -1.76 -24.92 -23.45
N SER A 74 -1.07 -25.69 -24.29
CA SER A 74 0.23 -25.26 -24.81
C SER A 74 0.07 -24.03 -25.73
N ILE A 75 0.85 -22.98 -25.47
CA ILE A 75 0.94 -21.82 -26.37
C ILE A 75 2.13 -22.02 -27.30
N GLN A 76 1.85 -22.23 -28.59
CA GLN A 76 2.88 -22.39 -29.61
C GLN A 76 3.60 -21.08 -29.90
N VAL A 77 4.88 -21.17 -30.27
CA VAL A 77 5.70 -20.00 -30.61
C VAL A 77 5.09 -19.27 -31.80
N GLY A 78 4.94 -17.95 -31.67
CA GLY A 78 4.34 -17.09 -32.70
C GLY A 78 2.81 -17.01 -32.68
N THR A 79 2.12 -17.76 -31.81
CA THR A 79 0.66 -17.62 -31.63
C THR A 79 0.28 -16.28 -31.03
N LEU A 80 1.05 -15.82 -30.04
CA LEU A 80 0.80 -14.54 -29.37
C LEU A 80 1.49 -13.39 -30.11
N PRO A 81 0.79 -12.26 -30.34
CA PRO A 81 1.38 -11.13 -31.03
C PRO A 81 2.50 -10.49 -30.22
N SER A 82 3.55 -10.06 -30.91
CA SER A 82 4.73 -9.41 -30.31
C SER A 82 4.47 -8.00 -29.77
N THR A 83 3.25 -7.49 -29.93
CA THR A 83 2.77 -6.22 -29.35
C THR A 83 2.36 -6.35 -27.89
N ILE A 84 2.18 -7.57 -27.38
CA ILE A 84 1.88 -7.81 -25.97
C ILE A 84 3.08 -7.36 -25.13
N THR A 85 2.80 -6.46 -24.21
CA THR A 85 3.77 -5.89 -23.26
C THR A 85 3.40 -6.20 -21.82
N HIS A 86 2.12 -6.48 -21.54
CA HIS A 86 1.64 -6.88 -20.22
C HIS A 86 0.98 -8.24 -20.37
N PHE A 87 1.56 -9.25 -19.74
CA PHE A 87 1.08 -10.61 -19.86
C PHE A 87 0.93 -11.25 -18.49
N TYR A 88 -0.29 -11.69 -18.21
CA TYR A 88 -0.61 -12.60 -17.13
C TYR A 88 -0.82 -13.97 -17.75
N PHE A 89 0.02 -14.93 -17.37
CA PHE A 89 -0.14 -16.31 -17.80
C PHE A 89 -0.52 -17.18 -16.61
N GLY A 90 -1.31 -18.22 -16.86
CA GLY A 90 -1.75 -19.15 -15.82
C GLY A 90 -0.62 -20.05 -15.33
N ASP A 91 -1.00 -21.18 -14.74
CA ASP A 91 -0.04 -21.99 -13.96
C ASP A 91 0.90 -22.84 -14.84
N ASN A 92 0.59 -22.99 -16.13
CA ASN A 92 1.42 -23.75 -17.07
C ASN A 92 2.27 -22.86 -17.98
N ALA A 93 3.59 -23.11 -17.94
CA ALA A 93 4.60 -22.42 -18.74
C ALA A 93 4.40 -22.70 -20.24
N GLY A 94 3.69 -21.80 -20.93
CA GLY A 94 3.67 -21.74 -22.39
C GLY A 94 4.83 -20.92 -22.96
N SER A 95 4.87 -20.74 -24.29
CA SER A 95 5.80 -19.76 -24.87
C SER A 95 5.39 -18.33 -24.52
N LEU A 96 6.31 -17.57 -23.94
CA LEU A 96 6.10 -16.16 -23.61
C LEU A 96 6.39 -15.25 -24.82
N PRO A 97 5.61 -14.18 -25.04
CA PRO A 97 5.96 -13.14 -26.00
C PRO A 97 7.33 -12.55 -25.72
N GLN A 98 8.11 -12.19 -26.74
CA GLN A 98 9.51 -11.76 -26.54
C GLN A 98 9.67 -10.28 -26.16
N ASN A 99 8.61 -9.46 -26.28
CA ASN A 99 8.64 -8.02 -26.02
C ASN A 99 7.92 -7.61 -24.72
N LEU A 100 7.78 -8.54 -23.77
CA LEU A 100 7.13 -8.27 -22.49
C LEU A 100 7.85 -7.16 -21.71
N LYS A 101 7.06 -6.33 -21.04
CA LYS A 101 7.52 -5.34 -20.07
C LYS A 101 7.04 -5.71 -18.67
N HIS A 102 5.80 -6.20 -18.55
CA HIS A 102 5.21 -6.66 -17.31
C HIS A 102 4.81 -8.13 -17.47
N LEU A 103 5.37 -8.98 -16.62
CA LEU A 103 5.08 -10.41 -16.57
C LEU A 103 4.48 -10.75 -15.20
N VAL A 104 3.29 -11.33 -15.19
CA VAL A 104 2.65 -11.84 -13.98
C VAL A 104 2.49 -13.35 -14.12
N PHE A 105 3.07 -14.08 -13.18
CA PHE A 105 2.92 -15.52 -13.04
C PHE A 105 1.61 -15.84 -12.33
N GLY A 106 0.89 -16.85 -12.82
CA GLY A 106 -0.37 -17.33 -12.23
C GLY A 106 -0.20 -17.84 -10.81
N SER A 107 -1.30 -17.93 -10.07
CA SER A 107 -1.27 -18.17 -8.63
C SER A 107 -0.54 -19.45 -8.24
N HIS A 108 -0.73 -20.56 -8.97
CA HIS A 108 -0.09 -21.86 -8.69
C HIS A 108 1.15 -22.13 -9.54
N PHE A 109 1.66 -21.13 -10.27
CA PHE A 109 2.93 -21.27 -10.95
C PHE A 109 4.06 -21.50 -9.93
N ASP A 110 4.60 -22.73 -9.92
CA ASP A 110 5.75 -23.12 -9.08
C ASP A 110 6.74 -23.99 -9.89
N GLN A 111 6.95 -23.61 -11.16
CA GLN A 111 7.87 -24.28 -12.09
C GLN A 111 9.24 -23.59 -12.12
N PRO A 112 10.32 -24.25 -12.59
CA PRO A 112 11.62 -23.58 -12.74
C PRO A 112 11.52 -22.43 -13.75
N ILE A 113 12.21 -21.31 -13.47
CA ILE A 113 12.13 -20.09 -14.28
C ILE A 113 13.38 -19.81 -15.14
N ALA A 114 14.37 -20.70 -15.10
CA ALA A 114 15.60 -20.56 -15.87
C ALA A 114 15.29 -20.42 -17.37
N ASN A 115 15.72 -19.31 -17.98
CA ASN A 115 15.45 -18.93 -19.38
C ASN A 115 13.96 -18.80 -19.76
N VAL A 116 13.05 -18.69 -18.78
CA VAL A 116 11.61 -18.50 -19.06
C VAL A 116 11.31 -17.04 -19.34
N ILE A 117 11.91 -16.13 -18.56
CA ILE A 117 11.57 -14.70 -18.56
C ILE A 117 12.26 -13.99 -19.74
N PRO A 118 11.53 -13.30 -20.64
CA PRO A 118 12.13 -12.59 -21.76
C PRO A 118 13.02 -11.42 -21.32
N ASP A 119 14.13 -11.20 -22.04
CA ASP A 119 15.11 -10.14 -21.77
C ASP A 119 14.55 -8.71 -21.85
N SER A 120 13.35 -8.51 -22.40
CA SER A 120 12.71 -7.20 -22.45
C SER A 120 11.96 -6.83 -21.16
N THR A 121 11.75 -7.79 -20.26
CA THR A 121 10.86 -7.70 -19.08
C THR A 121 11.43 -6.75 -18.03
N THR A 122 10.63 -5.79 -17.58
CA THR A 122 11.03 -4.78 -16.59
C THR A 122 10.35 -4.96 -15.24
N HIS A 123 9.18 -5.61 -15.19
CA HIS A 123 8.43 -5.85 -13.96
C HIS A 123 7.98 -7.31 -13.91
N ILE A 124 8.18 -7.96 -12.77
CA ILE A 124 7.77 -9.34 -12.53
C ILE A 124 6.92 -9.41 -11.27
N THR A 125 5.80 -10.13 -11.34
CA THR A 125 5.03 -10.56 -10.18
C THR A 125 4.97 -12.08 -10.15
N PHE A 126 5.58 -12.70 -9.14
CA PHE A 126 5.47 -14.13 -8.89
C PHE A 126 4.18 -14.44 -8.13
N GLY A 127 3.43 -15.45 -8.59
CA GLY A 127 2.11 -15.78 -8.06
C GLY A 127 2.09 -16.32 -6.62
N TYR A 128 0.88 -16.47 -6.09
CA TYR A 128 0.59 -16.76 -4.68
C TYR A 128 1.39 -17.94 -4.10
N TYR A 129 1.52 -19.05 -4.83
CA TYR A 129 2.16 -20.27 -4.36
C TYR A 129 3.64 -20.42 -4.73
N PHE A 130 4.22 -19.49 -5.51
CA PHE A 130 5.60 -19.58 -5.95
C PHE A 130 6.57 -19.58 -4.75
N ASN A 131 7.34 -20.66 -4.59
CA ASN A 131 8.27 -20.81 -3.47
C ASN A 131 9.53 -21.59 -3.87
N ARG A 132 9.98 -21.45 -5.12
CA ARG A 132 11.20 -22.10 -5.60
C ARG A 132 12.45 -21.28 -5.30
N HIS A 133 13.58 -21.98 -5.20
CA HIS A 133 14.88 -21.32 -5.18
C HIS A 133 15.12 -20.57 -6.50
N LEU A 134 15.63 -19.36 -6.37
CA LEU A 134 16.09 -18.54 -7.47
C LEU A 134 17.63 -18.60 -7.53
N TYR A 135 18.16 -18.90 -8.70
CA TYR A 135 19.59 -18.96 -8.97
C TYR A 135 20.06 -17.69 -9.67
N PRO A 136 21.38 -17.39 -9.64
CA PRO A 136 21.93 -16.31 -10.42
C PRO A 136 21.55 -16.43 -11.90
N TYR A 137 21.17 -15.30 -12.50
CA TYR A 137 20.74 -15.16 -13.90
C TYR A 137 19.38 -15.77 -14.27
N ASP A 138 18.60 -16.29 -13.31
CA ASP A 138 17.22 -16.72 -13.57
C ASP A 138 16.30 -15.53 -13.92
N ILE A 139 16.64 -14.34 -13.43
CA ILE A 139 15.91 -13.10 -13.67
C ILE A 139 16.77 -12.19 -14.58
N PRO A 140 16.25 -11.66 -15.70
CA PRO A 140 17.03 -10.83 -16.63
C PRO A 140 17.48 -9.48 -16.05
N GLU A 141 18.62 -8.96 -16.54
CA GLU A 141 19.21 -7.66 -16.14
C GLU A 141 18.39 -6.42 -16.56
N SER A 142 17.31 -6.60 -17.31
CA SER A 142 16.36 -5.54 -17.66
C SER A 142 15.31 -5.28 -16.57
N VAL A 143 15.17 -6.19 -15.60
CA VAL A 143 14.17 -6.11 -14.54
C VAL A 143 14.50 -4.97 -13.56
N LEU A 144 13.46 -4.19 -13.25
CA LEU A 144 13.50 -3.02 -12.38
C LEU A 144 12.66 -3.23 -11.11
N SER A 145 11.58 -4.01 -11.18
CA SER A 145 10.68 -4.27 -10.05
C SER A 145 10.31 -5.74 -9.95
N ILE A 146 10.37 -6.28 -8.73
CA ILE A 146 10.02 -7.67 -8.42
C ILE A 146 9.03 -7.69 -7.27
N THR A 147 7.88 -8.31 -7.50
CA THR A 147 6.92 -8.65 -6.46
C THR A 147 6.87 -10.15 -6.29
N PHE A 148 7.14 -10.64 -5.09
CA PHE A 148 6.75 -11.97 -4.65
C PHE A 148 5.41 -11.83 -3.94
N SER A 149 4.38 -12.58 -4.37
CA SER A 149 3.11 -12.67 -3.64
C SER A 149 3.30 -13.49 -2.34
N HIS A 150 2.36 -14.36 -1.98
CA HIS A 150 2.24 -14.85 -0.61
C HIS A 150 3.32 -15.84 -0.13
N ASN A 151 3.61 -16.93 -0.87
CA ASN A 151 4.32 -18.09 -0.31
C ASN A 151 5.86 -18.06 -0.39
N PHE A 152 6.45 -17.12 -1.12
CA PHE A 152 7.89 -17.12 -1.34
C PHE A 152 8.65 -16.96 -0.02
N ASN A 153 9.45 -17.96 0.36
CA ASN A 153 10.22 -17.96 1.59
C ASN A 153 11.59 -18.64 1.40
N GLN A 154 12.19 -18.46 0.23
CA GLN A 154 13.53 -18.95 -0.06
C GLN A 154 14.59 -17.89 0.19
N SER A 155 15.78 -18.32 0.61
CA SER A 155 16.93 -17.43 0.74
C SER A 155 17.26 -16.81 -0.62
N LEU A 156 17.79 -15.58 -0.63
CA LEU A 156 18.30 -14.92 -1.82
C LEU A 156 19.84 -14.91 -1.79
N PRO A 157 20.51 -15.85 -2.50
CA PRO A 157 21.96 -15.82 -2.69
C PRO A 157 22.45 -14.55 -3.40
N LEU A 158 23.77 -14.36 -3.38
CA LEU A 158 24.42 -13.29 -4.14
C LEU A 158 24.13 -13.42 -5.64
N ASN A 159 23.88 -12.29 -6.31
CA ASN A 159 23.58 -12.20 -7.75
C ASN A 159 22.27 -12.87 -8.21
N THR A 160 21.39 -13.27 -7.28
CA THR A 160 20.05 -13.76 -7.61
C THR A 160 19.14 -12.62 -8.08
N ILE A 161 19.24 -11.45 -7.43
CA ILE A 161 18.50 -10.26 -7.84
C ILE A 161 19.37 -9.42 -8.80
N PRO A 162 18.87 -9.04 -9.98
CA PRO A 162 19.64 -8.28 -10.96
C PRO A 162 20.09 -6.89 -10.49
N SER A 163 21.14 -6.39 -11.13
CA SER A 163 21.84 -5.18 -10.69
C SER A 163 21.08 -3.86 -10.88
N LYS A 164 19.98 -3.87 -11.66
CA LYS A 164 19.15 -2.69 -11.95
C LYS A 164 17.84 -2.63 -11.18
N VAL A 165 17.55 -3.61 -10.33
CA VAL A 165 16.29 -3.64 -9.58
C VAL A 165 16.25 -2.46 -8.60
N THR A 166 15.16 -1.69 -8.66
CA THR A 166 14.88 -0.52 -7.83
C THR A 166 13.77 -0.77 -6.81
N GLU A 167 12.94 -1.79 -7.01
CA GLU A 167 11.83 -2.14 -6.11
C GLU A 167 11.74 -3.65 -5.88
N ILE A 168 11.61 -4.05 -4.61
CA ILE A 168 11.30 -5.42 -4.21
C ILE A 168 10.16 -5.40 -3.19
N LYS A 169 9.14 -6.21 -3.44
CA LYS A 169 8.07 -6.50 -2.49
C LYS A 169 8.07 -8.00 -2.19
N PHE A 170 8.20 -8.35 -0.93
CA PHE A 170 7.94 -9.70 -0.45
C PHE A 170 6.51 -9.75 0.11
N GLY A 171 5.75 -10.78 -0.24
CA GLY A 171 4.47 -11.04 0.40
C GLY A 171 4.62 -11.87 1.67
N SER A 172 3.47 -12.31 2.19
CA SER A 172 3.26 -12.69 3.58
C SER A 172 4.31 -13.63 4.18
N ASN A 173 4.73 -14.71 3.49
CA ASN A 173 5.51 -15.78 4.12
C ASN A 173 7.03 -15.56 4.17
N PHE A 174 7.58 -14.52 3.52
CA PHE A 174 9.03 -14.34 3.47
C PHE A 174 9.59 -14.02 4.87
N ASN A 175 10.45 -14.90 5.38
CA ASN A 175 11.07 -14.73 6.70
C ASN A 175 12.50 -15.27 6.73
N GLN A 176 13.24 -15.11 5.63
CA GLN A 176 14.64 -15.52 5.53
C GLN A 176 15.60 -14.40 5.92
N VAL A 177 16.76 -14.77 6.46
CA VAL A 177 17.83 -13.83 6.77
C VAL A 177 18.37 -13.24 5.47
N LEU A 178 18.51 -11.91 5.42
CA LEU A 178 19.16 -11.24 4.30
C LEU A 178 20.67 -11.48 4.32
N ILE A 179 21.23 -11.91 3.20
CA ILE A 179 22.67 -12.10 3.08
C ILE A 179 23.30 -10.74 2.72
N PRO A 180 24.40 -10.30 3.36
CA PRO A 180 25.08 -9.07 2.98
C PRO A 180 25.39 -9.03 1.48
N ASN A 181 25.07 -7.91 0.84
CA ASN A 181 25.18 -7.69 -0.61
C ASN A 181 24.26 -8.54 -1.51
N SER A 182 23.27 -9.28 -0.98
CA SER A 182 22.32 -10.01 -1.83
C SER A 182 21.29 -9.11 -2.52
N LEU A 183 21.06 -7.91 -1.97
CA LEU A 183 20.21 -6.90 -2.56
C LEU A 183 21.06 -5.90 -3.36
N PRO A 184 20.62 -5.46 -4.55
CA PRO A 184 21.43 -4.59 -5.40
C PRO A 184 21.53 -3.17 -4.85
N ASN A 185 22.64 -2.49 -5.14
CA ASN A 185 22.89 -1.10 -4.73
C ASN A 185 22.05 -0.05 -5.50
N THR A 186 21.14 -0.50 -6.37
CA THR A 186 20.13 0.34 -7.03
C THR A 186 18.76 0.24 -6.35
N LEU A 187 18.61 -0.62 -5.33
CA LEU A 187 17.33 -0.85 -4.67
C LEU A 187 16.90 0.40 -3.90
N GLU A 188 15.80 1.02 -4.30
CA GLU A 188 15.26 2.25 -3.70
C GLU A 188 14.09 1.96 -2.75
N SER A 189 13.27 0.96 -3.06
CA SER A 189 12.09 0.58 -2.28
C SER A 189 12.13 -0.89 -1.91
N LEU A 190 12.01 -1.18 -0.62
CA LEU A 190 11.95 -2.54 -0.08
C LEU A 190 10.74 -2.68 0.83
N CYS A 191 9.89 -3.66 0.53
CA CYS A 191 8.79 -4.04 1.40
C CYS A 191 8.88 -5.50 1.82
N PHE A 192 8.71 -5.75 3.11
CA PHE A 192 8.54 -7.08 3.67
C PHE A 192 7.07 -7.39 3.94
N GLY A 193 6.69 -8.65 3.76
CA GLY A 193 5.34 -9.13 4.08
C GLY A 193 5.17 -9.54 5.54
N GLU A 194 3.96 -9.99 5.86
CA GLU A 194 3.43 -10.24 7.20
C GLU A 194 4.39 -10.95 8.16
N LEU A 195 5.01 -12.07 7.75
CA LEU A 195 5.78 -12.96 8.63
C LEU A 195 7.24 -12.55 8.83
N PHE A 196 7.75 -11.54 8.12
CA PHE A 196 9.16 -11.16 8.24
C PHE A 196 9.48 -10.65 9.65
N ASN A 197 10.35 -11.35 10.37
CA ASN A 197 10.75 -11.00 11.73
C ASN A 197 12.22 -11.34 12.02
N GLN A 198 13.08 -11.31 11.00
CA GLN A 198 14.51 -11.55 11.16
C GLN A 198 15.24 -10.31 11.69
N GLN A 199 16.20 -10.51 12.58
CA GLN A 199 17.08 -9.44 13.06
C GLN A 199 17.94 -8.91 11.90
N LEU A 200 17.86 -7.60 11.67
CA LEU A 200 18.70 -6.93 10.69
C LEU A 200 20.03 -6.46 11.31
N HIS A 201 21.09 -6.56 10.52
CA HIS A 201 22.46 -6.17 10.83
C HIS A 201 22.99 -5.16 9.81
N ALA A 202 23.99 -4.37 10.23
CA ALA A 202 24.63 -3.38 9.37
C ALA A 202 25.20 -4.04 8.09
N GLY A 203 24.96 -3.40 6.94
CA GLY A 203 25.42 -3.88 5.64
C GLY A 203 24.51 -4.90 4.93
N GLN A 204 23.41 -5.34 5.55
CA GLN A 204 22.40 -6.18 4.87
C GLN A 204 21.46 -5.35 3.98
N LEU A 205 21.15 -4.12 4.37
CA LEU A 205 20.37 -3.18 3.58
C LEU A 205 21.29 -2.27 2.76
N PRO A 206 21.11 -2.16 1.43
CA PRO A 206 21.90 -1.26 0.61
C PRO A 206 21.63 0.22 0.92
N ASN A 207 22.66 1.06 0.76
CA ASN A 207 22.61 2.51 1.02
C ASN A 207 21.80 3.31 -0.01
N SER A 208 21.16 2.65 -0.97
CA SER A 208 20.27 3.25 -1.96
C SER A 208 18.81 3.30 -1.50
N ILE A 209 18.42 2.52 -0.48
CA ILE A 209 17.02 2.42 -0.05
C ILE A 209 16.55 3.78 0.49
N THR A 210 15.46 4.28 -0.08
CA THR A 210 14.76 5.49 0.35
C THR A 210 13.42 5.18 1.02
N SER A 211 12.81 4.03 0.73
CA SER A 211 11.56 3.58 1.35
C SER A 211 11.70 2.15 1.88
N LEU A 212 11.38 1.96 3.17
CA LEU A 212 11.39 0.66 3.83
C LEU A 212 10.07 0.44 4.58
N THR A 213 9.39 -0.65 4.25
CA THR A 213 8.17 -1.09 4.93
C THR A 213 8.39 -2.48 5.53
N PHE A 214 8.10 -2.61 6.82
CA PHE A 214 8.04 -3.89 7.51
C PHE A 214 6.60 -4.39 7.59
N GLY A 215 6.41 -5.70 7.39
CA GLY A 215 5.11 -6.34 7.56
C GLY A 215 4.71 -6.54 9.01
N SER A 216 3.48 -7.00 9.21
CA SER A 216 2.80 -7.04 10.51
C SER A 216 3.58 -7.68 11.67
N ASN A 217 4.37 -8.74 11.49
CA ASN A 217 5.04 -9.46 12.60
C ASN A 217 6.44 -8.96 12.96
N PHE A 218 6.97 -7.95 12.28
CA PHE A 218 8.30 -7.45 12.59
C PHE A 218 8.35 -6.80 13.97
N ASP A 219 9.10 -7.38 14.90
CA ASP A 219 9.32 -6.85 16.26
C ASP A 219 10.76 -7.07 16.73
N GLN A 220 11.73 -6.74 15.87
CA GLN A 220 13.15 -6.80 16.21
C GLN A 220 13.69 -5.43 16.61
N THR A 221 14.70 -5.44 17.49
CA THR A 221 15.37 -4.20 17.89
C THR A 221 16.23 -3.67 16.75
N LEU A 222 16.00 -2.42 16.36
CA LEU A 222 16.87 -1.72 15.40
C LEU A 222 18.08 -1.13 16.12
N HIS A 223 19.26 -1.68 15.82
CA HIS A 223 20.53 -1.13 16.32
C HIS A 223 20.97 0.08 15.47
N PRO A 224 21.80 0.99 16.03
CA PRO A 224 22.40 2.06 15.26
C PRO A 224 23.12 1.55 14.01
N SER A 225 23.01 2.31 12.91
CA SER A 225 23.62 1.99 11.60
C SER A 225 23.07 0.76 10.87
N VAL A 226 21.99 0.13 11.35
CA VAL A 226 21.28 -0.94 10.62
C VAL A 226 20.48 -0.37 9.46
N LEU A 227 19.74 0.73 9.69
CA LEU A 227 19.00 1.42 8.65
C LEU A 227 19.94 2.29 7.79
N PRO A 228 19.77 2.28 6.45
CA PRO A 228 20.64 3.04 5.56
C PRO A 228 20.43 4.55 5.71
N ALA A 229 21.51 5.33 5.53
CA ALA A 229 21.47 6.79 5.73
C ALA A 229 20.61 7.53 4.70
N SER A 230 20.35 6.92 3.55
CA SER A 230 19.48 7.42 2.47
C SER A 230 17.99 7.36 2.79
N LEU A 231 17.59 6.59 3.80
CA LEU A 231 16.19 6.28 4.08
C LEU A 231 15.38 7.54 4.36
N LYS A 232 14.25 7.70 3.65
CA LYS A 232 13.32 8.82 3.74
C LYS A 232 11.99 8.42 4.36
N THR A 233 11.52 7.22 4.06
CA THR A 233 10.25 6.69 4.57
C THR A 233 10.50 5.37 5.29
N LEU A 234 10.03 5.29 6.53
CA LEU A 234 10.04 4.08 7.34
C LEU A 234 8.64 3.79 7.85
N VAL A 235 8.18 2.57 7.60
CA VAL A 235 6.87 2.08 8.03
C VAL A 235 7.06 0.79 8.81
N PHE A 236 6.58 0.75 10.05
CA PHE A 236 6.53 -0.46 10.86
C PHE A 236 5.15 -1.13 10.75
N GLY A 237 5.15 -2.46 10.75
CA GLY A 237 3.92 -3.25 10.82
C GLY A 237 3.29 -3.29 12.21
N ASN A 238 2.11 -3.93 12.28
CA ASN A 238 1.19 -3.88 13.41
C ASN A 238 1.78 -4.33 14.74
N ASN A 239 2.66 -5.33 14.77
CA ASN A 239 3.21 -5.90 16.01
C ASN A 239 4.50 -5.26 16.51
N PHE A 240 5.08 -4.30 15.76
CA PHE A 240 6.32 -3.66 16.19
C PHE A 240 6.12 -2.92 17.51
N ASN A 241 6.79 -3.37 18.58
CA ASN A 241 6.74 -2.76 19.90
C ASN A 241 8.12 -2.76 20.60
N SER A 242 9.19 -2.89 19.81
CA SER A 242 10.56 -2.82 20.27
C SER A 242 11.00 -1.37 20.53
N PRO A 243 11.80 -1.10 21.59
CA PRO A 243 12.20 0.25 21.94
C PRO A 243 13.23 0.82 20.95
N LEU A 244 13.00 2.07 20.50
CA LEU A 244 13.93 2.81 19.66
C LEU A 244 15.00 3.52 20.50
N LYS A 245 16.28 3.33 20.13
CA LYS A 245 17.43 4.00 20.78
C LYS A 245 17.93 5.16 19.91
N LYS A 246 18.65 6.11 20.52
CA LYS A 246 19.32 7.19 19.79
C LYS A 246 20.25 6.60 18.71
N GLY A 247 20.10 7.08 17.48
CA GLY A 247 20.87 6.61 16.31
C GLY A 247 20.27 5.39 15.60
N SER A 248 19.16 4.82 16.08
CA SER A 248 18.48 3.70 15.38
C SER A 248 17.74 4.18 14.12
N LEU A 249 17.26 5.43 14.13
CA LEU A 249 16.65 6.09 12.98
C LEU A 249 17.69 6.96 12.25
N PRO A 250 17.75 6.94 10.91
CA PRO A 250 18.71 7.72 10.15
C PRO A 250 18.37 9.22 10.20
N MET A 251 19.40 10.08 10.20
CA MET A 251 19.25 11.54 10.35
C MET A 251 18.53 12.22 9.17
N GLY A 252 18.33 11.52 8.05
CA GLY A 252 17.65 12.02 6.87
C GLY A 252 16.20 11.56 6.71
N LEU A 253 15.64 10.87 7.72
CA LEU A 253 14.29 10.29 7.69
C LEU A 253 13.22 11.39 7.71
N VAL A 254 12.28 11.34 6.76
CA VAL A 254 11.25 12.36 6.55
C VAL A 254 9.89 11.89 7.05
N GLN A 255 9.57 10.61 6.84
CA GLN A 255 8.29 10.01 7.24
C GLN A 255 8.52 8.78 8.10
N LEU A 256 7.82 8.73 9.22
CA LEU A 256 7.82 7.60 10.14
C LEU A 256 6.39 7.20 10.45
N SER A 257 6.06 5.93 10.22
CA SER A 257 4.79 5.34 10.63
C SER A 257 5.00 4.15 11.54
N PHE A 258 4.23 4.08 12.62
CA PHE A 258 4.16 2.97 13.54
C PHE A 258 2.87 2.19 13.34
N GLY A 259 2.94 0.86 13.44
CA GLY A 259 1.76 0.00 13.46
C GLY A 259 1.00 0.03 14.80
N THR A 260 -0.11 -0.70 14.83
CA THR A 260 -1.12 -0.71 15.90
C THR A 260 -0.55 -0.87 17.32
N ASN A 261 0.39 -1.79 17.54
CA ASN A 261 0.79 -2.20 18.90
C ASN A 261 1.95 -1.38 19.50
N PHE A 262 2.52 -0.43 18.77
CA PHE A 262 3.65 0.34 19.26
C PHE A 262 3.25 1.24 20.44
N ASN A 263 3.78 0.96 21.63
CA ASN A 263 3.51 1.74 22.85
C ASN A 263 4.75 1.95 23.73
N GLN A 264 5.94 1.87 23.14
CA GLN A 264 7.19 2.14 23.86
C GLN A 264 7.40 3.65 24.06
N PRO A 265 7.97 4.08 25.21
CA PRO A 265 8.34 5.48 25.40
C PRO A 265 9.47 5.87 24.46
N ILE A 266 9.29 6.98 23.75
CA ILE A 266 10.32 7.59 22.91
C ILE A 266 11.10 8.60 23.76
N ARG A 267 12.42 8.47 23.80
CA ARG A 267 13.29 9.41 24.55
C ARG A 267 13.70 10.59 23.69
N GLN A 268 14.07 11.69 24.35
CA GLN A 268 14.61 12.87 23.67
C GLN A 268 15.81 12.52 22.78
N GLY A 269 15.81 13.04 21.56
CA GLY A 269 16.87 12.82 20.56
C GLY A 269 16.84 11.45 19.87
N VAL A 270 15.78 10.65 20.05
CA VAL A 270 15.55 9.43 19.26
C VAL A 270 14.96 9.76 17.89
N LEU A 271 13.99 10.68 17.83
CA LEU A 271 13.40 11.17 16.58
C LEU A 271 14.38 12.15 15.90
N PRO A 272 14.72 11.97 14.61
CA PRO A 272 15.61 12.88 13.90
C PRO A 272 14.91 14.20 13.53
N GLU A 273 15.66 15.30 13.51
CA GLU A 273 15.20 16.67 13.20
C GLU A 273 14.81 16.89 11.72
N SER A 274 14.90 15.85 10.89
CA SER A 274 14.42 15.88 9.50
C SER A 274 12.98 15.41 9.34
N LEU A 275 12.35 14.84 10.38
CA LEU A 275 11.01 14.27 10.28
C LEU A 275 9.97 15.35 10.01
N GLU A 276 9.22 15.16 8.93
CA GLU A 276 8.11 16.03 8.56
C GLU A 276 6.75 15.39 8.88
N ARG A 277 6.68 14.05 8.92
CA ARG A 277 5.47 13.28 9.21
C ARG A 277 5.74 12.18 10.23
N ILE A 278 4.90 12.12 11.27
CA ILE A 278 4.84 11.00 12.21
C ILE A 278 3.40 10.51 12.29
N LEU A 279 3.22 9.21 12.11
CA LEU A 279 1.95 8.52 12.32
C LEU A 279 2.15 7.49 13.44
N PHE A 280 1.47 7.69 14.57
CA PHE A 280 1.40 6.69 15.63
C PHE A 280 0.19 5.78 15.40
N GLY A 281 0.38 4.47 15.56
CA GLY A 281 -0.69 3.49 15.55
C GLY A 281 -1.58 3.55 16.79
N ASP A 282 -2.62 2.72 16.81
CA ASP A 282 -3.72 2.82 17.77
C ASP A 282 -3.34 2.66 19.23
N GLY A 283 -2.43 1.74 19.55
CA GLY A 283 -2.03 1.43 20.93
C GLY A 283 -1.08 2.46 21.55
N PHE A 284 -0.61 3.47 20.82
CA PHE A 284 0.36 4.43 21.34
C PHE A 284 -0.29 5.37 22.36
N ASN A 285 0.16 5.31 23.62
CA ASN A 285 -0.36 6.16 24.70
C ASN A 285 0.74 6.66 25.64
N GLN A 286 1.90 7.02 25.08
CA GLN A 286 3.03 7.58 25.83
C GLN A 286 3.08 9.11 25.73
N LYS A 287 3.72 9.75 26.71
CA LYS A 287 3.90 11.21 26.72
C LYS A 287 4.82 11.66 25.58
N ILE A 288 4.49 12.79 24.96
CA ILE A 288 5.21 13.36 23.80
C ILE A 288 5.94 14.68 24.09
N ASP A 289 5.87 15.18 25.33
CA ASP A 289 6.43 16.47 25.66
C ASP A 289 7.97 16.48 25.49
N GLY A 290 8.45 17.35 24.60
CA GLY A 290 9.89 17.57 24.37
C GLY A 290 10.60 16.53 23.49
N ILE A 291 9.86 15.64 22.82
CA ILE A 291 10.45 14.63 21.92
C ILE A 291 10.21 14.89 20.44
N LEU A 292 9.20 15.71 20.10
CA LEU A 292 8.84 15.99 18.71
C LEU A 292 9.84 16.97 18.06
N PRO A 293 10.31 16.72 16.83
CA PRO A 293 11.22 17.61 16.13
C PRO A 293 10.50 18.86 15.58
N GLU A 294 11.22 19.98 15.47
CA GLU A 294 10.65 21.27 15.03
C GLU A 294 10.33 21.32 13.52
N SER A 295 10.81 20.35 12.75
CA SER A 295 10.50 20.17 11.33
C SER A 295 9.11 19.62 11.06
N LEU A 296 8.43 19.08 12.08
CA LEU A 296 7.20 18.30 11.91
C LEU A 296 6.06 19.17 11.35
N THR A 297 5.44 18.69 10.26
CA THR A 297 4.29 19.34 9.61
C THR A 297 3.01 18.52 9.76
N GLN A 298 3.12 17.21 9.98
CA GLN A 298 1.99 16.30 10.13
C GLN A 298 2.23 15.34 11.31
N LEU A 299 1.25 15.27 12.21
CA LEU A 299 1.27 14.39 13.38
C LEU A 299 -0.08 13.69 13.52
N SER A 300 -0.07 12.36 13.56
CA SER A 300 -1.28 11.58 13.82
C SER A 300 -1.12 10.71 15.04
N PHE A 301 -2.11 10.73 15.92
CA PHE A 301 -2.28 9.78 17.00
C PHE A 301 -3.41 8.81 16.68
N GLY A 302 -3.19 7.52 16.96
CA GLY A 302 -4.21 6.50 16.84
C GLY A 302 -5.20 6.49 18.01
N PHE A 303 -6.05 5.45 18.03
CA PHE A 303 -7.25 5.36 18.86
C PHE A 303 -7.03 5.55 20.38
N ASP A 304 -6.02 4.93 21.00
CA ASP A 304 -5.85 4.88 22.46
C ASP A 304 -5.11 6.08 23.07
N PHE A 305 -4.57 6.99 22.25
CA PHE A 305 -3.79 8.11 22.75
C PHE A 305 -4.63 9.05 23.62
N ASN A 306 -4.26 9.17 24.90
CA ASN A 306 -5.01 9.96 25.88
C ASN A 306 -4.08 10.66 26.90
N GLN A 307 -2.89 11.07 26.45
CA GLN A 307 -1.95 11.84 27.26
C GLN A 307 -2.19 13.35 27.11
N PRO A 308 -1.92 14.16 28.15
CA PRO A 308 -1.94 15.62 28.01
C PRO A 308 -0.84 16.07 27.03
N ILE A 309 -1.11 17.17 26.33
CA ILE A 309 -0.17 17.78 25.38
C ILE A 309 0.16 19.18 25.87
N ALA A 310 1.41 19.40 26.27
CA ALA A 310 1.85 20.70 26.74
C ALA A 310 2.50 21.54 25.63
N ARG A 311 3.12 20.90 24.63
CA ARG A 311 3.83 21.59 23.54
C ARG A 311 3.72 20.83 22.22
N LEU A 312 3.59 21.56 21.13
CA LEU A 312 3.62 21.06 19.75
C LEU A 312 4.64 21.88 18.93
N PRO A 313 5.24 21.29 17.88
CA PRO A 313 6.13 22.01 16.96
C PRO A 313 5.43 23.17 16.24
N ASN A 314 6.14 24.28 16.06
CA ASN A 314 5.55 25.51 15.49
C ASN A 314 5.26 25.44 13.98
N LYS A 315 5.78 24.42 13.29
CA LYS A 315 5.54 24.19 11.85
C LYS A 315 4.39 23.22 11.59
N LEU A 316 3.74 22.70 12.64
CA LEU A 316 2.71 21.69 12.49
C LEU A 316 1.49 22.26 11.75
N VAL A 317 1.09 21.62 10.66
CA VAL A 317 -0.01 22.05 9.78
C VAL A 317 -1.26 21.20 10.00
N SER A 318 -1.06 19.90 10.22
CA SER A 318 -2.13 18.93 10.43
C SER A 318 -1.87 18.09 11.67
N ILE A 319 -2.89 17.92 12.50
CA ILE A 319 -2.86 17.06 13.67
C ILE A 319 -4.13 16.19 13.74
N SER A 320 -3.97 14.92 14.11
CA SER A 320 -5.07 13.98 14.32
C SER A 320 -5.04 13.40 15.74
N PHE A 321 -6.21 13.30 16.36
CA PHE A 321 -6.45 12.63 17.63
C PHE A 321 -7.48 11.51 17.45
N GLY A 322 -7.14 10.31 17.91
CA GLY A 322 -8.02 9.15 17.90
C GLY A 322 -9.17 9.22 18.91
N GLY A 323 -10.01 8.18 18.88
CA GLY A 323 -11.30 8.11 19.60
C GLY A 323 -11.24 8.27 21.11
N SER A 324 -10.16 7.82 21.75
CA SER A 324 -10.02 7.84 23.22
C SER A 324 -9.47 9.16 23.78
N PHE A 325 -9.17 10.16 22.93
CA PHE A 325 -8.61 11.42 23.39
C PHE A 325 -9.66 12.31 24.09
N ILE A 326 -9.60 12.35 25.42
CA ILE A 326 -10.53 13.09 26.27
C ILE A 326 -9.82 14.09 27.18
N LYS A 327 -8.76 14.74 26.66
CA LYS A 327 -8.02 15.78 27.37
C LYS A 327 -8.38 17.16 26.83
N THR A 328 -8.46 18.13 27.74
CA THR A 328 -8.48 19.55 27.38
C THR A 328 -7.10 19.95 26.86
N ILE A 329 -7.08 20.59 25.68
CA ILE A 329 -5.90 21.19 25.10
C ILE A 329 -5.80 22.63 25.63
N PRO A 330 -4.73 22.98 26.36
CA PRO A 330 -4.57 24.35 26.84
C PRO A 330 -4.52 25.38 25.72
N SER A 331 -5.01 26.58 25.99
CA SER A 331 -4.96 27.70 25.04
C SER A 331 -3.50 27.98 24.63
N GLY A 332 -3.29 28.13 23.32
CA GLY A 332 -1.96 28.38 22.73
C GLY A 332 -1.15 27.13 22.39
N VAL A 333 -1.58 25.91 22.79
CA VAL A 333 -0.89 24.68 22.40
C VAL A 333 -1.11 24.33 20.93
N LEU A 334 -2.33 24.54 20.41
CA LEU A 334 -2.58 24.48 18.98
C LEU A 334 -1.98 25.73 18.32
N CYS A 335 -0.80 25.57 17.71
CA CYS A 335 -0.07 26.67 17.07
C CYS A 335 -0.86 27.28 15.90
N PRO A 336 -0.63 28.58 15.57
CA PRO A 336 -1.31 29.25 14.45
C PRO A 336 -1.07 28.61 13.07
N SER A 337 -0.02 27.80 12.91
CA SER A 337 0.27 27.05 11.69
C SER A 337 -0.74 25.92 11.42
N ILE A 338 -1.44 25.44 12.44
CA ILE A 338 -2.37 24.32 12.31
C ILE A 338 -3.62 24.78 11.59
N THR A 339 -3.92 24.12 10.46
CA THR A 339 -5.08 24.40 9.61
C THR A 339 -6.01 23.20 9.46
N SER A 340 -5.50 21.99 9.74
CA SER A 340 -6.23 20.74 9.63
C SER A 340 -6.22 20.01 10.98
N LEU A 341 -7.40 19.59 11.41
CA LEU A 341 -7.62 18.84 12.64
C LEU A 341 -8.51 17.63 12.34
N ILE A 342 -8.09 16.44 12.75
CA ILE A 342 -8.92 15.23 12.67
C ILE A 342 -9.18 14.75 14.09
N VAL A 343 -10.45 14.53 14.43
CA VAL A 343 -10.88 14.21 15.80
C VAL A 343 -12.08 13.29 15.82
N SER A 344 -12.35 12.64 16.95
CA SER A 344 -13.62 11.98 17.21
C SER A 344 -14.68 12.95 17.79
N PRO A 345 -15.96 12.58 17.84
CA PRO A 345 -17.01 13.39 18.45
C PRO A 345 -16.74 13.81 19.90
N GLN A 346 -16.16 12.91 20.71
CA GLN A 346 -15.92 13.15 22.14
C GLN A 346 -14.90 14.27 22.39
N PHE A 347 -14.07 14.60 21.39
CA PHE A 347 -13.13 15.71 21.48
C PHE A 347 -13.80 17.04 21.87
N PHE A 348 -15.00 17.30 21.35
CA PHE A 348 -15.74 18.54 21.60
C PHE A 348 -16.39 18.62 22.99
N ASP A 349 -16.33 17.56 23.78
CA ASP A 349 -16.70 17.60 25.20
C ASP A 349 -15.68 18.35 26.05
N PHE A 350 -14.41 18.30 25.65
CA PHE A 350 -13.30 18.90 26.37
C PHE A 350 -12.67 20.08 25.64
N ASN A 351 -12.90 20.18 24.33
CA ASN A 351 -12.35 21.20 23.45
C ASN A 351 -13.47 21.78 22.57
N PRO A 352 -14.30 22.68 23.10
CA PRO A 352 -15.37 23.31 22.33
C PRO A 352 -14.82 23.92 21.05
N LEU A 353 -15.60 23.85 19.97
CA LEU A 353 -15.27 24.42 18.67
C LEU A 353 -14.82 25.88 18.81
N GLU A 354 -15.51 26.68 19.63
CA GLU A 354 -15.20 28.10 19.86
C GLU A 354 -13.86 28.34 20.56
N SER A 355 -13.31 27.33 21.25
CA SER A 355 -11.99 27.41 21.90
C SER A 355 -10.83 27.12 20.96
N LEU A 356 -11.10 26.49 19.80
CA LEU A 356 -10.07 26.16 18.82
C LEU A 356 -9.60 27.42 18.09
N PRO A 357 -8.29 27.53 17.76
CA PRO A 357 -7.77 28.66 16.99
C PRO A 357 -8.53 28.86 15.68
N ILE A 358 -8.72 30.13 15.27
CA ILE A 358 -9.41 30.46 14.01
C ILE A 358 -8.67 29.95 12.78
N THR A 359 -7.36 29.67 12.90
CA THR A 359 -6.52 29.11 11.86
C THR A 359 -6.91 27.68 11.49
N VAL A 360 -7.56 26.94 12.41
CA VAL A 360 -8.11 25.61 12.16
C VAL A 360 -9.36 25.74 11.29
N THR A 361 -9.15 25.72 9.98
CA THR A 361 -10.21 25.91 8.97
C THR A 361 -10.84 24.61 8.52
N ASN A 362 -10.14 23.48 8.66
CA ASN A 362 -10.57 22.17 8.18
C ASN A 362 -10.58 21.18 9.34
N ILE A 363 -11.77 20.81 9.81
CA ILE A 363 -11.92 19.80 10.86
C ILE A 363 -12.67 18.60 10.27
N LEU A 364 -12.04 17.43 10.31
CA LEU A 364 -12.68 16.16 9.96
C LEU A 364 -13.06 15.46 11.26
N VAL A 365 -14.35 15.20 11.45
CA VAL A 365 -14.82 14.40 12.59
C VAL A 365 -15.03 12.98 12.12
N SER A 366 -14.20 12.05 12.59
CA SER A 366 -14.29 10.63 12.25
C SER A 366 -15.40 9.97 13.06
N LEU A 367 -16.40 9.43 12.38
CA LEU A 367 -17.46 8.60 12.97
C LEU A 367 -17.17 7.13 12.68
N GLN A 368 -17.92 6.21 13.30
CA GLN A 368 -17.72 4.76 13.10
C GLN A 368 -17.86 4.30 11.65
N ILE A 369 -18.74 4.96 10.88
CA ILE A 369 -19.12 4.56 9.51
C ILE A 369 -19.17 5.75 8.54
N ASP A 370 -18.68 6.93 8.94
CA ASP A 370 -18.77 8.16 8.14
C ASP A 370 -17.81 9.24 8.64
N TYR A 371 -17.86 10.41 8.01
CA TYR A 371 -17.17 11.59 8.46
C TYR A 371 -18.03 12.85 8.35
N VAL A 372 -17.84 13.78 9.29
CA VAL A 372 -18.38 15.13 9.19
C VAL A 372 -17.25 16.08 8.85
N ASN A 373 -17.40 16.79 7.74
CA ASN A 373 -16.49 17.84 7.33
C ASN A 373 -16.95 19.17 7.89
N ILE A 374 -16.12 19.80 8.71
CA ILE A 374 -16.38 21.13 9.24
C ILE A 374 -15.41 22.10 8.58
N ARG A 375 -15.95 23.15 7.99
CA ARG A 375 -15.21 24.26 7.40
C ARG A 375 -15.49 25.53 8.19
N ARG A 376 -14.44 26.15 8.72
CA ARG A 376 -14.52 27.43 9.43
C ARG A 376 -14.13 28.57 8.50
N PHE A 377 -15.02 29.56 8.37
CA PHE A 377 -14.81 30.76 7.55
C PHE A 377 -14.44 31.97 8.39
N SER A 378 -14.98 32.08 9.61
CA SER A 378 -14.67 33.14 10.57
C SER A 378 -14.84 32.64 12.01
N ALA A 379 -14.58 33.50 13.01
CA ALA A 379 -14.78 33.17 14.42
C ALA A 379 -16.22 32.74 14.73
N ASN A 380 -17.20 33.24 13.95
CA ASN A 380 -18.62 33.05 14.20
C ASN A 380 -19.31 32.19 13.13
N GLU A 381 -18.65 31.93 12.00
CA GLU A 381 -19.22 31.21 10.87
C GLU A 381 -18.46 29.91 10.64
N THR A 382 -19.05 28.81 11.12
CA THR A 382 -18.56 27.46 10.90
C THR A 382 -19.65 26.63 10.24
N LEU A 383 -19.35 26.04 9.09
CA LEU A 383 -20.25 25.18 8.33
C LEU A 383 -19.89 23.72 8.60
N ALA A 384 -20.84 22.92 9.05
CA ALA A 384 -20.72 21.47 9.05
C ALA A 384 -21.42 20.89 7.83
N LEU A 385 -20.72 20.03 7.10
CA LEU A 385 -21.20 19.27 5.97
C LEU A 385 -21.19 17.80 6.36
N THR A 386 -22.31 17.12 6.19
CA THR A 386 -22.40 15.67 6.36
C THR A 386 -22.69 15.03 5.02
N SER A 387 -22.31 13.77 4.86
CA SER A 387 -22.60 12.97 3.67
C SER A 387 -24.11 12.66 3.54
N ARG A 388 -24.86 12.68 4.66
CA ARG A 388 -26.26 12.21 4.74
C ARG A 388 -27.31 13.31 4.82
N PHE A 389 -26.95 14.54 5.25
CA PHE A 389 -27.91 15.62 5.47
C PHE A 389 -27.46 16.96 4.87
N ILE A 390 -28.42 17.88 4.75
CA ILE A 390 -28.15 19.28 4.39
C ILE A 390 -27.39 19.91 5.55
N GLY A 391 -26.09 20.12 5.34
CA GLY A 391 -25.20 20.83 6.26
C GLY A 391 -25.67 22.25 6.59
N GLY A 392 -25.07 22.87 7.60
CA GLY A 392 -25.43 24.24 7.99
C GLY A 392 -24.46 24.86 8.98
N PHE A 393 -24.71 26.12 9.33
CA PHE A 393 -23.89 26.80 10.32
C PHE A 393 -24.07 26.17 11.71
N VAL A 394 -22.96 25.89 12.39
CA VAL A 394 -22.91 25.20 13.68
C VAL A 394 -22.06 25.95 14.71
N ASN A 395 -22.46 25.81 15.96
CA ASN A 395 -21.64 26.02 17.16
C ASN A 395 -21.46 24.65 17.85
N THR A 396 -20.68 24.57 18.94
CA THR A 396 -20.42 23.29 19.64
C THR A 396 -21.70 22.55 20.02
N SER A 397 -22.68 23.26 20.60
CA SER A 397 -23.94 22.65 21.04
C SER A 397 -24.76 22.09 19.88
N LYS A 398 -24.83 22.80 18.75
CA LYS A 398 -25.54 22.33 17.55
C LYS A 398 -24.76 21.20 16.86
N LEU A 399 -23.44 21.28 16.83
CA LEU A 399 -22.57 20.24 16.28
C LEU A 399 -22.77 18.92 17.04
N LYS A 400 -22.74 18.93 18.37
CA LYS A 400 -22.96 17.71 19.17
C LYS A 400 -24.31 17.04 18.87
N ARG A 401 -25.38 17.82 18.70
CA ARG A 401 -26.68 17.27 18.31
C ARG A 401 -26.66 16.63 16.93
N LEU A 402 -25.94 17.23 15.97
CA LEU A 402 -25.76 16.65 14.64
C LEU A 402 -24.96 15.35 14.70
N LEU A 403 -23.88 15.31 15.48
CA LEU A 403 -23.05 14.11 15.62
C LEU A 403 -23.82 12.94 16.26
N LEU A 404 -24.65 13.20 17.28
CA LEU A 404 -25.52 12.18 17.88
C LEU A 404 -26.56 11.63 16.88
N GLN A 405 -27.11 12.49 16.01
CA GLN A 405 -28.06 12.07 14.97
C GLN A 405 -27.42 11.17 13.91
N GLU A 406 -26.15 11.39 13.58
CA GLU A 406 -25.39 10.54 12.67
C GLU A 406 -25.10 9.17 13.31
N GLU A 407 -24.76 9.11 14.60
CA GLU A 407 -24.50 7.86 15.33
C GLU A 407 -25.76 6.98 15.50
N ASP A 408 -26.94 7.58 15.73
CA ASP A 408 -28.20 6.84 15.92
C ASP A 408 -28.75 6.17 14.63
N SER A 409 -28.17 6.47 13.46
CA SER A 409 -28.57 5.89 12.17
C SER A 409 -28.00 4.47 11.96
N ASN A 410 -28.44 3.54 12.81
CA ASN A 410 -28.03 2.13 12.84
C ASN A 410 -28.29 1.36 11.52
N ASN A 411 -27.23 0.83 10.90
CA ASN A 411 -27.23 -0.34 10.02
C ASN A 411 -25.97 -1.18 10.34
N PRO A 412 -26.04 -2.51 10.53
CA PRO A 412 -24.95 -3.26 11.13
C PRO A 412 -24.02 -3.84 10.05
N TYR A 413 -23.15 -3.03 9.44
CA TYR A 413 -22.03 -3.56 8.66
C TYR A 413 -20.81 -2.62 8.69
N GLU A 414 -19.67 -3.24 8.97
CA GLU A 414 -18.27 -2.82 8.78
C GLU A 414 -17.80 -1.51 9.44
N TYR A 415 -16.89 -1.68 10.41
CA TYR A 415 -15.98 -0.65 10.90
C TYR A 415 -15.22 -0.04 9.72
N PHE A 416 -15.38 1.26 9.48
CA PHE A 416 -14.41 2.00 8.68
C PHE A 416 -13.26 2.39 9.59
N ASP A 417 -12.30 1.49 9.64
CA ASP A 417 -11.02 1.75 10.24
C ASP A 417 -10.25 2.75 9.36
N ASN A 418 -10.13 4.00 9.80
CA ASN A 418 -9.16 4.94 9.21
C ASN A 418 -7.71 4.59 9.60
N SER A 419 -7.50 3.49 10.34
CA SER A 419 -6.23 2.78 10.49
C SER A 419 -6.05 1.64 9.49
N ASN A 420 -6.84 1.57 8.40
CA ASN A 420 -6.57 0.70 7.25
C ASN A 420 -5.31 1.14 6.47
N THR A 421 -4.25 1.40 7.20
CA THR A 421 -2.90 1.09 6.82
C THR A 421 -2.65 -0.36 7.22
N ASN A 422 -3.32 -1.30 6.55
CA ASN A 422 -2.67 -2.56 6.28
C ASN A 422 -1.45 -2.17 5.43
N TYR A 423 -0.34 -1.90 6.10
CA TYR A 423 0.94 -1.64 5.46
C TYR A 423 1.54 -2.93 4.90
N ASP A 424 0.82 -4.05 5.03
CA ASP A 424 1.14 -5.30 4.38
C ASP A 424 1.07 -5.09 2.86
N CYS A 425 2.18 -5.38 2.19
CA CYS A 425 2.31 -5.28 0.74
C CYS A 425 1.54 -6.36 -0.02
N ASP A 426 0.54 -6.96 0.63
CA ASP A 426 -0.25 -8.10 0.17
C ASP A 426 -1.48 -7.69 -0.67
N ASP A 427 -1.63 -6.41 -1.00
CA ASP A 427 -2.67 -5.93 -1.93
C ASP A 427 -2.34 -6.28 -3.40
N TYR A 428 -2.40 -7.57 -3.77
CA TYR A 428 -2.46 -8.03 -5.17
C TYR A 428 -3.30 -9.30 -5.36
#